data_AF-A0AAD5QMP3-F1
#
_entry.id   AF-A0AAD5QMP3-F1
#
_cell.length_a   1.000
_cell.length_b   1.000
_cell.length_c   1.000
_cell.angle_alpha   90.00
_cell.angle_beta   90.00
_cell.angle_gamma   90.00
#
_symmetry.space_group_name_H-M   'P 1'
#
loop_
_entity.id
_entity.type
_entity.pdbx_description
1 polymer ?
#
loop_
_entity_poly.entity_id
_entity_poly.type
_entity_poly.pdbx_seq_one_letter_code
_entity_poly.pdbx_strand_id
1 'polypeptide(L)' 'MANGATTKFGCAYQWCNRTSHSPFVSFVCTYRQAYIAGVPLYTIGFPCDLCGGKESEKCRRRALCDNGAN' A
#
# COMPACT_ATOMS: atom_id res chain seq x y z
N MET A 1 -2.17 1.71 4.39
CA MET A 1 -1.36 1.57 3.15
C MET A 1 -0.46 2.79 3.00
N ALA A 2 0.60 2.89 3.78
CA ALA A 2 1.51 4.06 3.71
C ALA A 2 2.97 3.68 3.98
N ASN A 3 3.26 2.37 4.10
CA ASN A 3 4.62 1.90 4.17
C ASN A 3 5.26 2.14 2.80
N GLY A 4 6.26 3.03 2.75
CA GLY A 4 6.92 3.43 1.51
C GLY A 4 7.65 2.27 0.82
N ALA A 5 7.96 1.20 1.56
CA ALA A 5 8.57 -0.02 1.02
C ALA A 5 7.56 -0.99 0.39
N THR A 6 6.25 -0.82 0.63
CA THR A 6 5.22 -1.75 0.16
C THR A 6 4.80 -1.42 -1.26
N THR A 7 5.10 -2.31 -2.21
CA THR A 7 4.75 -2.15 -3.63
C THR A 7 3.65 -3.09 -4.10
N LYS A 8 3.28 -4.09 -3.29
CA LYS A 8 2.26 -5.08 -3.61
C LYS A 8 1.40 -5.37 -2.38
N PHE A 9 0.10 -5.43 -2.60
CA PHE A 9 -0.88 -5.84 -1.61
C PHE A 9 -2.01 -6.61 -2.29
N GLY A 10 -2.64 -7.52 -1.57
CA GLY A 10 -3.83 -8.25 -2.02
C GLY A 10 -4.90 -8.15 -0.96
N CYS A 11 -6.15 -8.00 -1.36
CA CYS A 11 -7.28 -7.94 -0.43
C CYS A 11 -8.33 -8.98 -0.80
N ALA A 12 -9.00 -9.50 0.22
CA ALA A 12 -10.19 -10.33 0.09
C ALA A 12 -11.29 -9.75 0.97
N TYR A 13 -12.54 -10.02 0.62
CA TYR A 13 -13.69 -9.65 1.42
C TYR A 13 -14.61 -10.86 1.62
N GLN A 14 -15.32 -10.88 2.75
CA GLN A 14 -16.28 -11.92 3.07
C GLN A 14 -17.45 -11.34 3.85
N TRP A 15 -18.66 -11.82 3.53
CA TRP A 15 -19.85 -11.56 4.33
C TRP A 15 -19.85 -12.46 5.56
N CYS A 16 -19.80 -11.85 6.73
CA CYS A 16 -19.85 -12.52 8.02
C CYS A 16 -21.26 -12.38 8.63
N ASN A 17 -21.65 -13.38 9.41
CA ASN A 17 -22.88 -13.36 10.21
C ASN A 17 -24.17 -13.15 9.38
N ARG A 18 -24.23 -13.75 8.19
CA ARG A 18 -25.34 -13.62 7.22
C ARG A 18 -26.72 -13.98 7.78
N THR A 19 -26.80 -14.85 8.77
CA THR A 19 -28.04 -15.36 9.37
C THR A 19 -28.48 -14.63 10.64
N SER A 20 -27.72 -13.63 11.11
CA SER A 20 -28.06 -12.85 12.30
C SER A 20 -28.61 -11.47 11.93
N HIS A 21 -29.15 -10.73 12.91
CA HIS A 21 -29.72 -9.38 12.72
C HIS A 21 -28.69 -8.31 12.33
N SER A 22 -27.40 -8.62 12.27
CA SER A 22 -26.33 -7.66 11.93
C SER A 22 -25.25 -8.32 11.07
N PRO A 23 -25.52 -8.55 9.77
CA PRO A 23 -24.49 -8.97 8.83
C PRO A 23 -23.47 -7.85 8.62
N PHE A 24 -22.20 -8.22 8.48
CA PHE A 24 -21.13 -7.26 8.18
C PHE A 24 -20.18 -7.83 7.13
N VAL A 25 -19.50 -6.96 6.38
CA VAL A 25 -18.48 -7.35 5.42
C VAL A 25 -17.12 -7.18 6.07
N SER A 26 -16.37 -8.28 6.20
CA SER A 26 -14.98 -8.26 6.62
C SER A 26 -14.08 -8.07 5.42
N PHE A 27 -13.18 -7.10 5.47
CA PHE A 27 -12.14 -6.87 4.47
C PHE A 27 -10.77 -7.17 5.09
N VAL A 28 -9.99 -8.03 4.45
CA VAL A 28 -8.64 -8.39 4.91
C VAL A 28 -7.66 -8.11 3.78
N CYS A 29 -6.60 -7.36 4.07
CA CYS A 29 -5.53 -7.07 3.13
C CYS A 29 -4.19 -7.58 3.65
N THR A 30 -3.45 -8.28 2.80
CA THR A 30 -2.08 -8.73 3.06
C THR A 30 -1.10 -7.87 2.25
N TYR A 31 0.03 -7.54 2.87
CA TYR A 31 1.07 -6.69 2.30
C TYR A 31 2.35 -7.49 2.16
N ARG A 32 3.06 -7.38 1.02
CA ARG A 32 4.31 -8.13 0.81
C ARG A 32 5.39 -7.74 1.82
N GLN A 33 5.55 -6.45 2.06
CA GLN A 33 6.34 -5.94 3.18
C GLN A 33 5.39 -5.55 4.31
N ALA A 34 5.32 -6.42 5.33
CA ALA A 34 4.67 -6.08 6.58
C ALA A 34 5.44 -4.96 7.29
N TYR A 35 4.71 -4.07 7.95
CA TYR A 35 5.31 -3.11 8.85
C TYR A 35 5.86 -3.83 10.09
N ILE A 36 7.09 -3.49 10.50
CA ILE A 36 7.72 -4.00 11.71
C ILE A 36 7.85 -2.82 12.68
N ALA A 37 7.36 -2.98 13.91
CA ALA A 37 7.45 -1.93 14.93
C ALA A 37 8.92 -1.52 15.16
N GLY A 38 9.17 -0.21 15.21
CA GLY A 38 10.52 0.34 15.35
C GLY A 38 11.24 0.65 14.02
N VAL A 39 10.69 0.21 12.88
CA VAL A 39 11.17 0.63 11.55
C VAL A 39 10.41 1.88 11.10
N PRO A 40 11.05 2.88 10.47
CA PRO A 40 10.34 4.03 9.91
C PRO A 40 9.36 3.58 8.81
N LEU A 41 8.13 4.13 8.85
CA LEU A 41 7.08 3.83 7.86
C LEU A 41 7.44 4.30 6.46
N TYR A 42 8.12 5.43 6.34
CA TYR A 42 8.58 6.01 5.08
C TYR A 42 9.80 6.88 5.34
N THR A 43 10.56 7.16 4.29
CA THR A 43 11.66 8.13 4.31
C THR A 43 11.12 9.53 4.10
N ILE A 44 11.56 10.49 4.92
CA ILE A 44 11.22 11.90 4.74
C ILE A 44 12.02 12.45 3.55
N GLY A 45 11.36 13.15 2.63
CA GLY A 45 11.96 13.71 1.43
C GLY A 45 10.92 14.29 0.48
N PHE A 46 11.34 14.78 -0.69
CA PHE A 46 10.39 15.15 -1.72
C PHE A 46 9.76 13.88 -2.34
N PRO A 47 8.52 14.00 -2.86
CA PRO A 47 7.90 12.88 -3.54
C PRO A 47 8.77 12.36 -4.69
N CYS A 48 8.86 11.04 -4.80
CA CYS A 48 9.61 10.31 -5.82
C CYS A 48 11.14 10.44 -5.78
N ASP A 49 11.74 11.04 -4.75
CA ASP A 49 13.21 11.13 -4.64
C ASP A 49 13.91 9.76 -4.74
N LEU A 50 13.26 8.71 -4.22
CA LEU A 50 13.78 7.34 -4.26
C LEU A 50 13.60 6.61 -5.61
N CYS A 51 12.85 7.18 -6.56
CA CYS A 51 12.61 6.59 -7.88
C CYS A 51 12.98 7.52 -9.05
N GLY A 52 13.92 8.44 -8.82
CA GLY A 52 14.48 9.34 -9.84
C GLY A 52 13.89 10.75 -9.85
N GLY A 53 13.18 11.15 -8.79
CA GLY A 53 12.60 12.48 -8.63
C GLY A 53 11.28 12.68 -9.39
N LYS A 54 10.74 13.89 -9.31
CA LYS A 54 9.41 14.24 -9.84
C LYS A 54 9.27 14.15 -11.36
N GLU A 55 10.39 14.28 -12.08
CA GLU A 55 10.43 14.24 -13.55
C GLU A 55 10.68 12.83 -14.10
N SER A 56 10.92 11.84 -13.21
CA SER A 56 11.07 10.44 -13.61
C SER A 56 9.77 9.86 -14.14
N GLU A 57 9.84 9.05 -15.19
CA GLU A 57 8.68 8.30 -15.72
C GLU A 57 8.08 7.33 -14.68
N LYS A 58 8.91 6.92 -13.71
CA LYS A 58 8.48 6.10 -12.57
C LYS A 58 7.73 6.92 -11.51
N CYS A 59 7.69 8.25 -11.61
CA CYS A 59 6.96 9.10 -10.68
C CYS A 59 5.54 9.37 -11.19
N ARG A 60 4.58 8.54 -10.76
CA ARG A 60 3.17 8.71 -11.11
C ARG A 60 2.55 9.85 -10.32
N ARG A 61 1.86 10.73 -11.05
CA ARG A 61 1.15 11.91 -10.52
C ARG A 61 2.04 12.80 -9.64
N ARG A 62 3.36 12.81 -9.89
CA ARG A 62 4.34 13.56 -9.10
C ARG A 62 4.33 13.22 -7.59
N ALA A 63 3.85 12.02 -7.23
CA ALA A 63 3.57 11.64 -5.85
C ALA A 63 3.97 10.21 -5.47
N LEU A 64 3.85 9.24 -6.39
CA LEU A 64 4.04 7.81 -6.11
C LEU A 64 5.05 7.19 -7.06
N CYS A 65 5.90 6.31 -6.53
CA CYS A 65 6.81 5.50 -7.35
C CYS A 65 6.08 4.30 -7.94
N ASP A 66 6.12 4.19 -9.27
CA ASP A 66 5.64 3.07 -10.05
C ASP A 66 6.81 2.11 -10.32
N ASN A 67 6.78 0.98 -9.62
CA ASN A 67 7.73 -0.11 -9.79
C ASN A 67 7.15 -1.21 -10.69
N GLY A 68 6.23 -0.86 -11.60
CA GLY A 68 5.69 -1.77 -12.60
C GLY A 68 6.80 -2.57 -13.28
N ALA A 69 6.71 -3.90 -13.20
CA ALA A 69 7.61 -4.78 -13.92
C ALA A 69 7.34 -4.63 -15.42
N ASN A 70 8.39 -4.32 -16.18
CA ASN A 70 8.42 -4.68 -17.61
C ASN A 70 8.41 -6.21 -17.74
#